data_AF-A0A1B1Y7J9-F1
#
_entry.id   AF-A0A1B1Y7J9-F1
#
_cell.length_a   1.000
_cell.length_b   1.000
_cell.length_c   1.000
_cell.angle_alpha   90.00
_cell.angle_beta   90.00
_cell.angle_gamma   90.00
#
_symmetry.space_group_name_H-M   'P 1'
#
loop_
_entity.id
_entity.type
_entity.pdbx_description
1 polymer ?
#
loop_
_entity_poly.entity_id
_entity_poly.type
_entity_poly.pdbx_seq_one_letter_code
_entity_poly.pdbx_strand_id
1 'polypeptide(L)'
;MKIVFDKNEKGSEELKSLLGFVSADFNFNNLNTDIEHATYDVIDVIGSDIYNLITDTYLGDEPLEEAEQAQKTKYAKVMALVPKLQLPILCFALLNYEANNAVSHDGNGRLTTVGETEKLPYEWMIARDESTQRKRAYKGLDILLRELDASELPEWTDSDEYKANKALFINSVKDFSKIIKTFNSYHLLLRLQSFMEDIEQSCILPIITASVFNDLKTKIKSNNLEPADKTLLFLIQKPIAYKALADGYQVLPLEMFPYSVDGHKKKMADNSEDKEKQIHFLETKYKFHLQILADEIAKLNQVEVVVDPMPILEKNNKFVDLS
;
A
#
# COMPACT_ATOMS: atom_id res chain seq x y z
N MET A 1 -9.72 -22.78 9.69
CA MET A 1 -8.62 -22.13 8.94
C MET A 1 -7.32 -22.73 9.43
N LYS A 2 -6.33 -22.97 8.56
CA LYS A 2 -5.00 -23.37 9.04
C LYS A 2 -4.28 -22.11 9.53
N ILE A 3 -3.59 -22.18 10.66
CA ILE A 3 -2.89 -21.04 11.24
C ILE A 3 -1.38 -21.26 11.03
N VAL A 4 -0.67 -20.18 10.66
CA VAL A 4 0.78 -20.17 10.48
C VAL A 4 1.52 -19.97 11.81
N PHE A 5 1.12 -20.69 12.85
CA PHE A 5 1.74 -20.63 14.19
C PHE A 5 1.66 -21.99 14.86
N ASP A 6 2.44 -22.14 15.94
CA ASP A 6 2.36 -23.25 16.88
C ASP A 6 2.69 -24.62 16.27
N LYS A 7 3.57 -24.64 15.27
CA LYS A 7 4.10 -25.91 14.75
C LYS A 7 4.82 -26.66 15.87
N ASN A 8 4.35 -27.87 16.15
CA ASN A 8 4.86 -28.74 17.21
C ASN A 8 4.69 -28.17 18.63
N GLU A 9 3.62 -27.43 18.92
CA GLU A 9 3.31 -26.86 20.25
C GLU A 9 4.36 -25.84 20.75
N LYS A 10 5.00 -25.13 19.82
CA LYS A 10 6.07 -24.16 20.08
C LYS A 10 5.64 -22.70 19.96
N GLY A 11 4.34 -22.40 19.99
CA GLY A 11 3.81 -21.05 19.79
C GLY A 11 4.47 -20.00 20.68
N SER A 12 4.64 -20.26 21.98
CA SER A 12 5.30 -19.31 22.90
C SER A 12 6.77 -19.03 22.53
N GLU A 13 7.51 -20.00 22.00
CA GLU A 13 8.89 -19.79 21.50
C GLU A 13 8.89 -18.91 20.24
N GLU A 14 7.94 -19.14 19.33
CA GLU A 14 7.76 -18.34 18.11
C GLU A 14 7.42 -16.89 18.43
N LEU A 15 6.51 -16.66 19.38
CA LEU A 15 6.16 -15.33 19.89
C LEU A 15 7.40 -14.59 20.41
N LYS A 16 8.19 -15.26 21.24
CA LYS A 16 9.40 -14.68 21.81
C LYS A 16 10.41 -14.32 20.72
N SER A 17 10.59 -15.20 19.73
CA SER A 17 11.51 -15.01 18.61
C SER A 17 11.09 -13.84 17.71
N LEU A 18 9.80 -13.71 17.40
CA LEU A 18 9.26 -12.68 16.51
C LEU A 18 9.17 -11.29 17.17
N LEU A 19 8.68 -11.22 18.42
CA LEU A 19 8.41 -9.95 19.09
C LEU A 19 9.59 -9.47 19.94
N GLY A 20 10.30 -10.37 20.61
CA GLY A 20 11.44 -10.10 21.49
C GLY A 20 11.09 -9.54 22.87
N PHE A 21 10.04 -8.72 22.98
CA PHE A 21 9.66 -8.04 24.23
C PHE A 21 8.70 -8.84 25.13
N VAL A 22 7.95 -9.80 24.58
CA VAL A 22 7.02 -10.65 25.34
C VAL A 22 7.80 -11.58 26.28
N SER A 23 7.25 -11.91 27.45
CA SER A 23 7.85 -12.88 28.38
C SER A 23 7.81 -14.30 27.81
N ALA A 24 8.72 -15.16 28.25
CA ALA A 24 8.73 -16.56 27.83
C ALA A 24 7.51 -17.34 28.35
N ASP A 25 6.94 -16.90 29.48
CA ASP A 25 5.82 -17.55 30.15
C ASP A 25 4.44 -17.14 29.57
N PHE A 26 4.41 -16.35 28.50
CA PHE A 26 3.15 -15.93 27.89
C PHE A 26 2.44 -17.13 27.25
N ASN A 27 1.17 -17.33 27.62
CA ASN A 27 0.36 -18.44 27.11
C ASN A 27 -0.15 -18.11 25.70
N PHE A 28 0.40 -18.78 24.69
CA PHE A 28 0.00 -18.62 23.29
C PHE A 28 -1.50 -18.83 23.07
N ASN A 29 -2.12 -19.78 23.76
CA ASN A 29 -3.54 -20.12 23.57
C ASN A 29 -4.49 -18.95 23.81
N ASN A 30 -4.07 -17.97 24.59
CA ASN A 30 -4.85 -16.77 24.86
C ASN A 30 -5.02 -15.87 23.62
N LEU A 31 -4.14 -16.01 22.61
CA LEU A 31 -4.18 -15.23 21.37
C LEU A 31 -4.90 -15.93 20.21
N ASN A 32 -5.33 -17.19 20.35
CA ASN A 32 -5.83 -17.97 19.22
C ASN A 32 -6.94 -17.24 18.44
N THR A 33 -7.94 -16.72 19.13
CA THR A 33 -9.05 -15.97 18.51
C THR A 33 -8.56 -14.70 17.81
N ASP A 34 -7.66 -13.95 18.46
CA ASP A 34 -7.15 -12.70 17.89
C ASP A 34 -6.21 -12.94 16.70
N ILE A 35 -5.47 -14.05 16.71
CA ILE A 35 -4.65 -14.53 15.59
C ILE A 35 -5.52 -14.94 14.42
N GLU A 36 -6.63 -15.63 14.66
CA GLU A 36 -7.59 -15.98 13.61
C GLU A 36 -8.17 -14.73 12.94
N HIS A 37 -8.62 -13.75 13.73
CA HIS A 37 -9.14 -12.49 13.18
C HIS A 37 -8.07 -11.72 12.39
N ALA A 38 -6.89 -11.53 12.98
CA ALA A 38 -5.78 -10.82 12.32
C ALA A 38 -5.29 -11.55 11.06
N THR A 39 -5.46 -12.88 10.99
CA THR A 39 -5.15 -13.65 9.79
C THR A 39 -6.08 -13.29 8.64
N TYR A 40 -7.38 -13.12 8.87
CA TYR A 40 -8.31 -12.69 7.83
C TYR A 40 -7.94 -11.31 7.27
N ASP A 41 -7.60 -10.37 8.15
CA ASP A 41 -7.18 -9.03 7.72
C ASP A 41 -5.96 -9.05 6.80
N VAL A 42 -5.03 -10.00 7.03
CA VAL A 42 -3.85 -10.18 6.18
C VAL A 42 -4.18 -10.92 4.90
N ILE A 43 -5.05 -11.95 4.94
CA ILE A 43 -5.54 -12.67 3.76
C ILE A 43 -6.20 -11.71 2.77
N ASP A 44 -7.00 -10.76 3.26
CA ASP A 44 -7.65 -9.73 2.42
C ASP A 44 -6.65 -8.84 1.65
N VAL A 45 -5.39 -8.81 2.09
CA VAL A 45 -4.33 -8.02 1.45
C VAL A 45 -3.49 -8.84 0.47
N ILE A 46 -3.17 -10.10 0.81
CA ILE A 46 -2.25 -10.95 0.02
C ILE A 46 -2.95 -12.00 -0.84
N GLY A 47 -4.24 -12.22 -0.63
CA GLY A 47 -5.01 -13.28 -1.26
C GLY A 47 -4.92 -14.63 -0.53
N SER A 48 -5.99 -15.42 -0.65
CA SER A 48 -6.09 -16.73 0.04
C SER A 48 -5.10 -17.77 -0.50
N ASP A 49 -4.75 -17.71 -1.79
CA ASP A 49 -3.85 -18.67 -2.43
C ASP A 49 -2.42 -18.56 -1.89
N ILE A 50 -1.93 -17.32 -1.72
CA ILE A 50 -0.61 -17.08 -1.13
C ILE A 50 -0.58 -17.46 0.34
N TYR A 51 -1.64 -17.14 1.09
CA TYR A 51 -1.73 -17.54 2.48
C TYR A 51 -1.67 -19.06 2.63
N ASN A 52 -2.45 -19.79 1.82
CA ASN A 52 -2.47 -21.24 1.83
C ASN A 52 -1.11 -21.81 1.44
N LEU A 53 -0.45 -21.26 0.41
CA LEU A 53 0.90 -21.67 0.01
C LEU A 53 1.91 -21.53 1.15
N ILE A 54 1.94 -20.39 1.84
CA ILE A 54 2.87 -20.15 2.95
C ILE A 54 2.55 -21.08 4.12
N THR A 55 1.28 -21.24 4.45
CA THR A 55 0.82 -22.06 5.58
C THR A 55 1.07 -23.55 5.34
N ASP A 56 0.80 -24.04 4.14
CA ASP A 56 1.06 -25.44 3.78
C ASP A 56 2.56 -25.74 3.75
N THR A 57 3.38 -24.79 3.31
CA THR A 57 4.85 -24.91 3.37
C THR A 57 5.35 -24.91 4.82
N TYR A 58 4.80 -24.05 5.66
CA TYR A 58 5.15 -23.97 7.08
C TYR A 58 4.78 -25.25 7.83
N LEU A 59 3.56 -25.78 7.63
CA LEU A 59 3.08 -26.98 8.31
C LEU A 59 3.65 -28.27 7.71
N GLY A 60 4.02 -28.26 6.43
CA GLY A 60 4.59 -29.40 5.72
C GLY A 60 5.99 -29.80 6.19
N ASP A 61 6.44 -30.94 5.67
CA ASP A 61 7.79 -31.44 5.86
C ASP A 61 8.76 -30.80 4.86
N GLU A 62 10.03 -30.70 5.26
CA GLU A 62 11.09 -30.24 4.37
C GLU A 62 11.22 -31.18 3.15
N PRO A 63 11.48 -30.65 1.95
CA PRO A 63 11.71 -31.47 0.78
C PRO A 63 12.88 -32.43 1.01
N LEU A 64 12.71 -33.70 0.62
CA LEU A 64 13.76 -34.72 0.71
C LEU A 64 15.03 -34.30 -0.05
N GLU A 65 16.19 -34.83 0.36
CA GLU A 65 17.47 -34.55 -0.32
C GLU A 65 17.47 -34.93 -1.80
N GLU A 66 16.60 -35.82 -2.24
CA GLU A 66 16.45 -36.26 -3.63
C GLU A 66 15.48 -35.37 -4.44
N ALA A 67 14.77 -34.45 -3.79
CA ALA A 67 13.81 -33.56 -4.47
C ALA A 67 14.51 -32.65 -5.49
N GLU A 68 13.77 -32.29 -6.53
CA GLU A 68 14.26 -31.40 -7.59
C GLU A 68 14.76 -30.07 -7.01
N GLN A 69 15.87 -29.56 -7.54
CA GLN A 69 16.48 -28.30 -7.08
C GLN A 69 15.50 -27.11 -7.16
N ALA A 70 14.60 -27.11 -8.16
CA ALA A 70 13.56 -26.10 -8.30
C ALA A 70 12.57 -26.12 -7.12
N GLN A 71 12.17 -27.30 -6.65
CA GLN A 71 11.27 -27.47 -5.51
C GLN A 71 11.93 -27.00 -4.21
N LYS A 72 13.20 -27.37 -3.99
CA LYS A 72 13.98 -26.88 -2.84
C LYS A 72 14.14 -25.36 -2.84
N THR A 73 14.38 -24.78 -4.01
CA THR A 73 14.51 -23.32 -4.16
C THR A 73 13.18 -22.61 -3.88
N LYS A 74 12.06 -23.16 -4.38
CA LYS A 74 10.72 -22.64 -4.07
C LYS A 74 10.41 -22.75 -2.58
N TYR A 75 10.67 -23.90 -1.97
CA TYR A 75 10.49 -24.13 -0.54
C TYR A 75 11.28 -23.11 0.30
N ALA A 76 12.58 -22.93 0.02
CA ALA A 76 13.41 -21.97 0.73
C ALA A 76 12.90 -20.52 0.58
N LYS A 77 12.43 -20.13 -0.62
CA LYS A 77 11.82 -18.81 -0.85
C LYS A 77 10.54 -18.62 -0.02
N VAL A 78 9.63 -19.60 -0.05
CA VAL A 78 8.35 -19.52 0.68
C VAL A 78 8.56 -19.57 2.19
N MET A 79 9.47 -20.41 2.67
CA MET A 79 9.84 -20.46 4.09
C MET A 79 10.43 -19.14 4.60
N ALA A 80 11.16 -18.39 3.76
CA ALA A 80 11.64 -17.06 4.11
C ALA A 80 10.52 -16.00 4.23
N LEU A 81 9.30 -16.30 3.76
CA LEU A 81 8.12 -15.44 3.91
C LEU A 81 7.36 -15.72 5.21
N VAL A 82 7.48 -16.91 5.79
CA VAL A 82 6.78 -17.33 7.03
C VAL A 82 6.93 -16.30 8.16
N PRO A 83 8.13 -15.92 8.62
CA PRO A 83 8.26 -14.95 9.71
C PRO A 83 7.78 -13.54 9.32
N LYS A 84 7.77 -13.22 8.02
CA LYS A 84 7.28 -11.94 7.48
C LYS A 84 5.76 -11.88 7.46
N LEU A 85 5.10 -13.03 7.30
CA LEU A 85 3.65 -13.20 7.43
C LEU A 85 3.21 -13.23 8.90
N GLN A 86 3.93 -13.99 9.73
CA GLN A 86 3.63 -14.13 11.16
C GLN A 86 3.70 -12.79 11.91
N LEU A 87 4.74 -11.98 11.66
CA LEU A 87 4.94 -10.73 12.40
C LEU A 87 3.73 -9.76 12.37
N PRO A 88 3.18 -9.36 11.21
CA PRO A 88 2.01 -8.49 11.17
C PRO A 88 0.78 -9.12 11.82
N ILE A 89 0.51 -10.41 11.58
CA ILE A 89 -0.62 -11.13 12.22
C ILE A 89 -0.49 -11.05 13.73
N LEU A 90 0.69 -11.35 14.26
CA LEU A 90 0.93 -11.36 15.70
C LEU A 90 0.84 -9.96 16.32
N CYS A 91 1.34 -8.92 15.64
CA CYS A 91 1.21 -7.54 16.13
C CYS A 91 -0.27 -7.09 16.17
N PHE A 92 -1.07 -7.41 15.14
CA PHE A 92 -2.50 -7.09 15.15
C PHE A 92 -3.27 -7.91 16.19
N ALA A 93 -2.96 -9.19 16.31
CA ALA A 93 -3.55 -10.06 17.32
C ALA A 93 -3.26 -9.54 18.74
N LEU A 94 -2.01 -9.15 19.01
CA LEU A 94 -1.61 -8.62 20.30
C LEU A 94 -2.35 -7.30 20.63
N LEU A 95 -2.50 -6.40 19.66
CA LEU A 95 -3.28 -5.16 19.85
C LEU A 95 -4.73 -5.45 20.25
N ASN A 96 -5.38 -6.40 19.59
CA ASN A 96 -6.76 -6.79 19.91
C ASN A 96 -6.85 -7.46 21.29
N TYR A 97 -5.90 -8.33 21.60
CA TYR A 97 -5.79 -9.02 22.88
C TYR A 97 -5.58 -8.04 24.04
N GLU A 98 -4.63 -7.12 23.91
CA GLU A 98 -4.30 -6.15 24.96
C GLU A 98 -5.46 -5.17 25.21
N ALA A 99 -6.16 -4.76 24.15
CA ALA A 99 -7.35 -3.91 24.27
C ALA A 99 -8.47 -4.55 25.12
N ASN A 100 -8.61 -5.88 25.07
CA ASN A 100 -9.63 -6.61 25.82
C ASN A 100 -9.19 -6.98 27.24
N ASN A 101 -7.88 -7.05 27.50
CA ASN A 101 -7.30 -7.50 28.77
C ASN A 101 -6.82 -6.39 29.69
N ALA A 102 -7.05 -5.12 29.33
CA ALA A 102 -6.80 -3.99 30.24
C ALA A 102 -7.66 -4.02 31.51
N VAL A 103 -8.79 -4.75 31.48
CA VAL A 103 -9.69 -4.96 32.62
C VAL A 103 -9.93 -6.45 32.82
N SER A 104 -10.05 -6.88 34.08
CA SER A 104 -10.43 -8.25 34.39
C SER A 104 -11.94 -8.43 34.22
N HIS A 105 -12.34 -9.58 33.67
CA HIS A 105 -13.73 -9.97 33.52
C HIS A 105 -13.97 -11.16 34.44
N ASP A 106 -14.51 -10.93 35.64
CA ASP A 106 -14.81 -11.96 36.62
C ASP A 106 -16.32 -12.00 36.95
N GLY A 107 -16.74 -12.91 37.86
CA GLY A 107 -18.14 -13.03 38.26
C GLY A 107 -18.73 -11.80 38.95
N ASN A 108 -17.89 -10.85 39.38
CA ASN A 108 -18.28 -9.56 39.95
C ASN A 108 -18.30 -8.44 38.89
N GLY A 109 -18.05 -8.76 37.62
CA GLY A 109 -18.09 -7.83 36.50
C GLY A 109 -16.70 -7.40 36.05
N ARG A 110 -16.59 -6.12 35.67
CA ARG A 110 -15.32 -5.53 35.20
C ARG A 110 -14.59 -4.90 36.37
N LEU A 111 -13.42 -5.43 36.70
CA LEU A 111 -12.57 -4.92 37.76
C LEU A 111 -11.19 -4.58 37.23
N THR A 112 -10.48 -3.71 37.96
CA THR A 112 -9.07 -3.45 37.71
C THR A 112 -8.28 -4.20 38.76
N THR A 113 -7.61 -5.27 38.34
CA THR A 113 -6.75 -6.07 39.22
C THR A 113 -5.35 -5.49 39.19
N VAL A 114 -4.85 -5.04 40.34
CA VAL A 114 -3.48 -4.52 40.51
C VAL A 114 -2.88 -5.16 41.76
N GLY A 115 -1.69 -5.75 41.65
CA GLY A 115 -0.97 -6.25 42.82
C GLY A 115 -0.53 -5.13 43.76
N GLU A 116 -0.27 -5.43 45.03
CA GLU A 116 0.13 -4.42 46.04
C GLU A 116 1.39 -3.62 45.67
N THR A 117 2.29 -4.24 44.89
CA THR A 117 3.56 -3.64 44.45
C THR A 117 3.54 -3.14 43.00
N GLU A 118 2.46 -3.40 42.27
CA GLU A 118 2.37 -3.09 40.85
C GLU A 118 1.71 -1.73 40.63
N LYS A 119 2.06 -1.09 39.51
CA LYS A 119 1.44 0.16 39.07
C LYS A 119 0.92 -0.02 37.65
N LEU A 120 -0.30 0.43 37.42
CA LEU A 120 -0.86 0.45 36.09
C LEU A 120 -0.09 1.44 35.20
N PRO A 121 0.14 1.10 33.92
CA PRO A 121 0.67 2.04 32.96
C PRO A 121 -0.30 3.21 32.80
N TYR A 122 0.25 4.42 32.65
CA TYR A 122 -0.56 5.59 32.33
C TYR A 122 -1.12 5.48 30.91
N GLU A 123 -2.26 6.10 30.65
CA GLU A 123 -2.92 6.13 29.34
C GLU A 123 -1.99 6.55 28.18
N TRP A 124 -1.10 7.52 28.42
CA TRP A 124 -0.14 7.96 27.39
C TRP A 124 0.93 6.90 27.08
N MET A 125 1.26 6.02 28.04
CA MET A 125 2.18 4.90 27.84
C MET A 125 1.51 3.83 26.99
N ILE A 126 0.25 3.47 27.32
CA ILE A 126 -0.57 2.52 26.56
C ILE A 126 -0.72 3.00 25.12
N ALA A 127 -1.21 4.23 24.92
CA ALA A 127 -1.41 4.79 23.60
C ALA A 127 -0.10 4.89 22.78
N ARG A 128 1.06 5.11 23.45
CA ARG A 128 2.36 5.13 22.77
C ARG A 128 2.77 3.71 22.34
N ASP A 129 2.54 2.73 23.19
CA ASP A 129 2.83 1.33 22.87
C ASP A 129 1.96 0.83 21.73
N GLU A 130 0.64 1.01 21.82
CA GLU A 130 -0.32 0.66 20.75
C GLU A 130 0.06 1.28 19.41
N SER A 131 0.40 2.58 19.40
CA SER A 131 0.87 3.27 18.19
C SER A 131 2.16 2.66 17.64
N THR A 132 3.07 2.23 18.52
CA THR A 132 4.34 1.60 18.14
C THR A 132 4.10 0.20 17.56
N GLN A 133 3.25 -0.61 18.18
CA GLN A 133 2.91 -1.95 17.69
C GLN A 133 2.16 -1.88 16.36
N ARG A 134 1.24 -0.94 16.20
CA ARG A 134 0.53 -0.73 14.92
C ARG A 134 1.50 -0.34 13.81
N LYS A 135 2.44 0.56 14.08
CA LYS A 135 3.52 0.89 13.13
C LYS A 135 4.39 -0.31 12.79
N ARG A 136 4.69 -1.17 13.77
CA ARG A 136 5.43 -2.41 13.57
C ARG A 136 4.65 -3.38 12.68
N ALA A 137 3.34 -3.52 12.90
CA ALA A 137 2.46 -4.36 12.09
C ALA A 137 2.45 -3.90 10.62
N TYR A 138 2.18 -2.61 10.36
CA TYR A 138 2.18 -2.08 9.00
C TYR A 138 3.54 -2.17 8.32
N LYS A 139 4.64 -1.93 9.05
CA LYS A 139 5.98 -2.13 8.52
C LYS A 139 6.26 -3.61 8.18
N GLY A 140 5.77 -4.55 8.99
CA GLY A 140 5.84 -5.98 8.72
C GLY A 140 5.11 -6.35 7.44
N LEU A 141 3.89 -5.85 7.27
CA LEU A 141 3.08 -6.02 6.07
C LEU A 141 3.76 -5.44 4.83
N ASP A 142 4.37 -4.25 4.94
CA ASP A 142 5.13 -3.62 3.86
C ASP A 142 6.36 -4.45 3.43
N ILE A 143 7.03 -5.08 4.40
CA ILE A 143 8.17 -5.98 4.12
C ILE A 143 7.67 -7.24 3.44
N LEU A 144 6.59 -7.85 3.91
CA LEU A 144 5.97 -9.03 3.30
C LEU A 144 5.62 -8.77 1.83
N LEU A 145 4.89 -7.69 1.55
CA LEU A 145 4.45 -7.35 0.19
C LEU A 145 5.63 -7.06 -0.75
N ARG A 146 6.67 -6.38 -0.26
CA ARG A 146 7.89 -6.14 -1.04
C ARG A 146 8.61 -7.44 -1.40
N GLU A 147 8.65 -8.39 -0.47
CA GLU A 147 9.31 -9.67 -0.67
C GLU A 147 8.48 -10.59 -1.58
N LEU A 148 7.15 -10.52 -1.50
CA LEU A 148 6.24 -11.16 -2.45
C LEU A 148 6.47 -10.63 -3.88
N ASP A 149 6.52 -9.31 -4.05
CA ASP A 149 6.84 -8.68 -5.35
C ASP A 149 8.22 -9.10 -5.89
N ALA A 150 9.21 -9.29 -5.01
CA ALA A 150 10.55 -9.74 -5.40
C ALA A 150 10.66 -11.25 -5.62
N SER A 151 9.71 -12.04 -5.11
CA SER A 151 9.77 -13.51 -5.14
C SER A 151 9.48 -14.10 -6.53
N GLU A 152 8.73 -13.35 -7.36
CA GLU A 152 8.23 -13.76 -8.68
C GLU A 152 7.47 -15.10 -8.63
N LEU A 153 6.77 -15.36 -7.53
CA LEU A 153 5.94 -16.56 -7.37
C LEU A 153 4.73 -16.46 -8.31
N PRO A 154 4.45 -17.50 -9.14
CA PRO A 154 3.28 -17.52 -10.01
C PRO A 154 1.98 -17.27 -9.25
N GLU A 155 1.85 -17.85 -8.07
CA GLU A 155 0.68 -17.68 -7.19
C GLU A 155 0.44 -16.22 -6.78
N TRP A 156 1.49 -15.39 -6.78
CA TRP A 156 1.40 -13.96 -6.45
C TRP A 156 1.18 -13.15 -7.72
N THR A 157 1.95 -13.39 -8.77
CA THR A 157 1.84 -12.63 -10.02
C THR A 157 0.52 -12.88 -10.75
N ASP A 158 -0.08 -14.06 -10.56
CA ASP A 158 -1.38 -14.41 -11.11
C ASP A 158 -2.54 -14.01 -10.21
N SER A 159 -2.27 -13.51 -9.00
CA SER A 159 -3.31 -13.07 -8.06
C SER A 159 -4.05 -11.82 -8.58
N ASP A 160 -5.31 -11.70 -8.20
CA ASP A 160 -6.14 -10.56 -8.59
C ASP A 160 -5.63 -9.27 -7.94
N GLU A 161 -5.12 -9.34 -6.71
CA GLU A 161 -4.54 -8.22 -5.97
C GLU A 161 -3.29 -7.66 -6.68
N TYR A 162 -2.41 -8.55 -7.15
CA TYR A 162 -1.23 -8.13 -7.91
C TYR A 162 -1.62 -7.50 -9.24
N LYS A 163 -2.55 -8.11 -9.99
CA LYS A 163 -3.03 -7.61 -11.28
C LYS A 163 -3.71 -6.25 -11.14
N ALA A 164 -4.53 -6.07 -10.11
CA ALA A 164 -5.17 -4.79 -9.79
C ALA A 164 -4.12 -3.70 -9.53
N ASN A 165 -3.09 -4.00 -8.73
CA ASN A 165 -2.01 -3.05 -8.47
C ASN A 165 -1.22 -2.67 -9.72
N LYS A 166 -0.89 -3.65 -10.57
CA LYS A 166 -0.11 -3.43 -11.80
C LYS A 166 -0.93 -2.78 -12.92
N ALA A 167 -2.25 -2.72 -12.82
CA ALA A 167 -3.12 -2.07 -13.80
C ALA A 167 -3.15 -0.54 -13.71
N LEU A 168 -2.73 0.02 -12.57
CA LEU A 168 -2.71 1.46 -12.32
C LEU A 168 -1.45 2.12 -12.88
N PHE A 169 -1.52 3.43 -13.15
CA PHE A 169 -0.35 4.21 -13.56
C PHE A 169 0.69 4.33 -12.44
N ILE A 170 0.27 4.26 -11.18
CA ILE A 170 1.17 4.19 -10.02
C ILE A 170 1.11 2.78 -9.43
N ASN A 171 2.08 1.95 -9.81
CA ASN A 171 2.11 0.53 -9.48
C ASN A 171 3.22 0.14 -8.48
N SER A 172 3.95 1.14 -7.96
CA SER A 172 5.05 0.93 -7.04
C SER A 172 5.20 2.06 -6.03
N VAL A 173 5.63 1.72 -4.82
CA VAL A 173 5.97 2.70 -3.77
C VAL A 173 7.09 3.64 -4.25
N LYS A 174 7.99 3.16 -5.12
CA LYS A 174 9.07 3.97 -5.70
C LYS A 174 8.54 5.06 -6.63
N ASP A 175 7.50 4.76 -7.41
CA ASP A 175 6.92 5.75 -8.31
C ASP A 175 6.11 6.78 -7.54
N PHE A 176 5.38 6.33 -6.52
CA PHE A 176 4.68 7.23 -5.61
C PHE A 176 5.66 8.14 -4.84
N SER A 177 6.78 7.58 -4.35
CA SER A 177 7.76 8.33 -3.55
C SER A 177 8.56 9.37 -4.35
N LYS A 178 8.69 9.19 -5.67
CA LYS A 178 9.23 10.22 -6.58
C LYS A 178 8.40 11.51 -6.56
N ILE A 179 7.08 11.38 -6.36
CA ILE A 179 6.15 12.52 -6.30
C ILE A 179 6.07 13.03 -4.86
N ILE A 180 5.83 12.12 -3.92
CA ILE A 180 5.62 12.43 -2.51
C ILE A 180 6.72 11.75 -1.70
N LYS A 181 7.80 12.49 -1.43
CA LYS A 181 9.03 11.97 -0.80
C LYS A 181 8.82 11.25 0.53
N THR A 182 7.76 11.59 1.26
CA THR A 182 7.41 11.01 2.56
C THR A 182 6.68 9.67 2.43
N PHE A 183 6.26 9.29 1.23
CA PHE A 183 5.53 8.06 1.01
C PHE A 183 6.48 6.86 0.97
N ASN A 184 6.30 5.92 1.89
CA ASN A 184 7.14 4.72 1.98
C ASN A 184 6.39 3.44 2.37
N SER A 185 5.05 3.48 2.43
CA SER A 185 4.22 2.33 2.82
C SER A 185 3.55 1.70 1.61
N TYR A 186 3.74 0.39 1.46
CA TYR A 186 3.14 -0.41 0.39
C TYR A 186 1.68 -0.73 0.70
N HIS A 187 1.36 -1.05 1.95
CA HIS A 187 -0.02 -1.23 2.41
C HIS A 187 -0.86 0.01 2.16
N LEU A 188 -0.33 1.21 2.46
CA LEU A 188 -1.05 2.44 2.13
C LEU A 188 -1.27 2.57 0.62
N LEU A 189 -0.31 2.17 -0.21
CA LEU A 189 -0.48 2.17 -1.66
C LEU A 189 -1.66 1.28 -2.09
N LEU A 190 -1.75 0.06 -1.54
CA LEU A 190 -2.84 -0.87 -1.81
C LEU A 190 -4.19 -0.28 -1.40
N ARG A 191 -4.27 0.34 -0.22
CA ARG A 191 -5.50 0.97 0.27
C ARG A 191 -5.91 2.21 -0.54
N LEU A 192 -4.96 2.82 -1.24
CA LEU A 192 -5.22 3.95 -2.13
C LEU A 192 -5.64 3.52 -3.54
N GLN A 193 -5.60 2.22 -3.87
CA GLN A 193 -5.88 1.73 -5.22
C GLN A 193 -7.26 2.11 -5.73
N SER A 194 -8.29 1.92 -4.92
CA SER A 194 -9.66 2.27 -5.30
C SER A 194 -9.80 3.76 -5.64
N PHE A 195 -9.22 4.63 -4.81
CA PHE A 195 -9.20 6.06 -5.09
C PHE A 195 -8.41 6.38 -6.37
N MET A 196 -7.25 5.75 -6.57
CA MET A 196 -6.44 5.96 -7.78
C MET A 196 -7.19 5.50 -9.03
N GLU A 197 -7.85 4.35 -9.01
CA GLU A 197 -8.68 3.85 -10.10
C GLU A 197 -9.81 4.82 -10.45
N ASP A 198 -10.54 5.29 -9.44
CA ASP A 198 -11.61 6.27 -9.62
C ASP A 198 -11.09 7.58 -10.24
N ILE A 199 -9.93 8.07 -9.80
CA ILE A 199 -9.32 9.30 -10.33
C ILE A 199 -8.83 9.09 -11.77
N GLU A 200 -8.24 7.94 -12.08
CA GLU A 200 -7.81 7.60 -13.44
C GLU A 200 -8.99 7.64 -14.41
N GLN A 201 -10.13 7.06 -14.04
CA GLN A 201 -11.33 6.99 -14.86
C GLN A 201 -12.08 8.32 -14.94
N SER A 202 -12.26 8.99 -13.81
CA SER A 202 -13.12 10.19 -13.74
C SER A 202 -12.41 11.48 -14.11
N CYS A 203 -11.12 11.62 -13.78
CA CYS A 203 -10.40 12.88 -13.90
C CYS A 203 -9.35 12.87 -15.03
N ILE A 204 -8.63 11.76 -15.20
CA ILE A 204 -7.51 11.68 -16.16
C ILE A 204 -7.98 11.26 -17.55
N LEU A 205 -8.82 10.22 -17.66
CA LEU A 205 -9.34 9.72 -18.93
C LEU A 205 -9.97 10.81 -19.82
N PRO A 206 -10.78 11.76 -19.29
CA PRO A 206 -11.34 12.84 -20.11
C PRO A 206 -10.31 13.82 -20.66
N ILE A 207 -9.13 13.95 -20.03
CA ILE A 207 -8.10 14.91 -20.41
C ILE A 207 -7.19 14.32 -21.49
N ILE A 208 -6.69 13.11 -21.31
CA ILE A 208 -5.68 12.52 -22.20
C ILE A 208 -6.28 11.75 -23.39
N THR A 209 -7.60 11.51 -23.39
CA THR A 209 -8.35 10.65 -24.33
C THR A 209 -8.09 9.15 -24.16
N ALA A 210 -9.08 8.33 -24.55
CA ALA A 210 -9.02 6.87 -24.39
C ALA A 210 -7.89 6.19 -25.19
N SER A 211 -7.49 6.78 -26.33
CA SER A 211 -6.42 6.24 -27.17
C SER A 211 -5.07 6.29 -26.46
N VAL A 212 -4.69 7.48 -25.95
CA VAL A 212 -3.42 7.69 -25.25
C VAL A 212 -3.39 6.93 -23.93
N PHE A 213 -4.53 6.88 -23.21
CA PHE A 213 -4.66 6.13 -21.97
C PHE A 213 -4.34 4.63 -22.17
N ASN A 214 -4.95 4.00 -23.16
CA ASN A 214 -4.76 2.57 -23.44
C ASN A 214 -3.37 2.27 -24.02
N ASP A 215 -2.82 3.15 -24.85
CA ASP A 215 -1.46 3.02 -25.37
C ASP A 215 -0.43 3.06 -24.24
N LEU A 216 -0.53 4.05 -23.33
CA LEU A 216 0.36 4.14 -22.18
C LEU A 216 0.26 2.92 -21.26
N LYS A 217 -0.96 2.44 -20.97
CA LYS A 217 -1.12 1.22 -20.16
C LYS A 217 -0.51 -0.01 -20.83
N THR A 218 -0.60 -0.11 -22.15
CA THR A 218 0.02 -1.20 -22.92
C THR A 218 1.54 -1.12 -22.87
N LYS A 219 2.11 0.08 -23.08
CA LYS A 219 3.56 0.34 -23.00
C LYS A 219 4.15 0.10 -21.62
N ILE A 220 3.40 0.41 -20.56
CA ILE A 220 3.79 0.10 -19.17
C ILE A 220 3.89 -1.42 -18.96
N LYS A 221 2.90 -2.18 -19.44
CA LYS A 221 2.91 -3.66 -19.35
C LYS A 221 4.06 -4.28 -20.13
N SER A 222 4.37 -3.76 -21.32
CA SER A 222 5.46 -4.26 -22.16
C SER A 222 6.85 -3.71 -21.78
N ASN A 223 6.94 -2.88 -20.74
CA ASN A 223 8.16 -2.19 -20.30
C ASN A 223 8.91 -1.46 -21.45
N ASN A 224 8.17 -0.90 -22.40
CA ASN A 224 8.71 -0.20 -23.57
C ASN A 224 8.27 1.26 -23.57
N LEU A 225 8.78 2.03 -22.61
CA LEU A 225 8.46 3.45 -22.44
C LEU A 225 9.54 4.33 -23.07
N GLU A 226 9.13 5.12 -24.07
CA GLU A 226 9.99 6.15 -24.66
C GLU A 226 10.22 7.33 -23.69
N PRO A 227 11.27 8.16 -23.89
CA PRO A 227 11.51 9.32 -23.02
C PRO A 227 10.34 10.32 -22.96
N ALA A 228 9.60 10.49 -24.05
CA ALA A 228 8.40 11.32 -24.11
C ALA A 228 7.27 10.71 -23.26
N ASP A 229 7.03 9.40 -23.41
CA ASP A 229 6.03 8.66 -22.63
C ASP A 229 6.31 8.70 -21.13
N LYS A 230 7.59 8.65 -20.72
CA LYS A 230 7.99 8.78 -19.30
C LYS A 230 7.67 10.15 -18.73
N THR A 231 7.86 11.20 -19.53
CA THR A 231 7.53 12.58 -19.13
C THR A 231 6.03 12.73 -18.97
N LEU A 232 5.25 12.24 -19.94
CA LEU A 232 3.79 12.27 -19.90
C LEU A 232 3.24 11.44 -18.73
N LEU A 233 3.77 10.24 -18.51
CA LEU A 233 3.42 9.38 -17.38
C LEU A 233 3.66 10.10 -16.06
N PHE A 234 4.81 10.76 -15.88
CA PHE A 234 5.08 11.51 -14.65
C PHE A 234 4.13 12.70 -14.45
N LEU A 235 3.68 13.34 -15.54
CA LEU A 235 2.66 14.40 -15.47
C LEU A 235 1.28 13.85 -15.08
N ILE A 236 0.91 12.65 -15.53
CA ILE A 236 -0.34 11.95 -15.18
C ILE A 236 -0.31 11.46 -13.73
N GLN A 237 0.80 10.89 -13.28
CA GLN A 237 0.91 10.31 -11.94
C GLN A 237 0.81 11.38 -10.83
N LYS A 238 1.27 12.61 -11.07
CA LYS A 238 1.21 13.72 -10.09
C LYS A 238 -0.20 14.03 -9.57
N PRO A 239 -1.17 14.40 -10.42
CA PRO A 239 -2.52 14.69 -9.97
C PRO A 239 -3.16 13.47 -9.28
N ILE A 240 -2.94 12.25 -9.81
CA ILE A 240 -3.42 11.00 -9.18
C ILE A 240 -2.91 10.88 -7.75
N ALA A 241 -1.59 10.99 -7.54
CA ALA A 241 -0.98 10.83 -6.21
C ALA A 241 -1.50 11.85 -5.19
N TYR A 242 -1.61 13.12 -5.58
CA TYR A 242 -2.10 14.18 -4.67
C TYR A 242 -3.57 14.01 -4.31
N LYS A 243 -4.42 13.69 -5.30
CA LYS A 243 -5.86 13.52 -5.06
C LYS A 243 -6.15 12.23 -4.29
N ALA A 244 -5.49 11.12 -4.63
CA ALA A 244 -5.62 9.86 -3.90
C ALA A 244 -5.24 10.02 -2.43
N LEU A 245 -4.17 10.76 -2.11
CA LEU A 245 -3.87 11.07 -0.71
C LEU A 245 -4.91 11.97 -0.07
N ALA A 246 -5.42 12.99 -0.76
CA ALA A 246 -6.45 13.87 -0.20
C ALA A 246 -7.70 13.08 0.21
N ASP A 247 -8.15 12.20 -0.67
CA ASP A 247 -9.32 11.33 -0.43
C ASP A 247 -9.01 10.27 0.62
N GLY A 248 -7.81 9.69 0.58
CA GLY A 248 -7.32 8.79 1.62
C GLY A 248 -7.29 9.44 2.99
N TYR A 249 -6.81 10.68 3.13
CA TYR A 249 -6.83 11.40 4.40
C TYR A 249 -8.26 11.63 4.92
N GLN A 250 -9.25 11.79 4.04
CA GLN A 250 -10.64 11.97 4.47
C GLN A 250 -11.20 10.70 5.14
N VAL A 251 -10.95 9.53 4.54
CA VAL A 251 -11.61 8.26 4.92
C VAL A 251 -10.74 7.36 5.81
N LEU A 252 -9.43 7.30 5.58
CA LEU A 252 -8.54 6.35 6.25
C LEU A 252 -8.11 6.84 7.65
N PRO A 253 -7.90 5.92 8.60
CA PRO A 253 -7.29 6.21 9.90
C PRO A 253 -5.92 6.89 9.76
N LEU A 254 -5.66 7.90 10.60
CA LEU A 254 -4.41 8.68 10.57
C LEU A 254 -3.17 7.81 10.85
N GLU A 255 -3.33 6.74 11.60
CA GLU A 255 -2.24 5.83 11.99
C GLU A 255 -1.73 4.97 10.82
N MET A 256 -2.46 4.90 9.71
CA MET A 256 -2.02 4.23 8.49
C MET A 256 -0.99 5.05 7.70
N PHE A 257 -0.91 6.36 7.93
CA PHE A 257 -0.02 7.23 7.19
C PHE A 257 1.39 7.21 7.80
N PRO A 258 2.46 7.01 6.99
CA PRO A 258 3.81 6.78 7.47
C PRO A 258 4.48 7.95 8.21
N TYR A 259 3.77 9.06 8.43
CA TYR A 259 4.31 10.23 9.11
C TYR A 259 3.25 11.02 9.87
N SER A 260 2.97 10.57 11.09
CA SER A 260 2.94 11.49 12.23
C SER A 260 4.41 11.73 12.66
N VAL A 261 5.20 12.51 11.89
CA VAL A 261 6.50 13.02 12.41
C VAL A 261 6.16 13.99 13.52
N ASP A 262 6.12 13.47 14.74
CA ASP A 262 6.57 14.09 15.97
C ASP A 262 5.95 13.28 17.10
N GLY A 263 6.78 12.47 17.77
CA GLY A 263 6.46 11.73 18.99
C GLY A 263 6.05 12.59 20.19
N HIS A 264 5.66 13.85 19.96
CA HIS A 264 5.15 14.80 20.94
C HIS A 264 3.90 15.56 20.49
N LYS A 265 3.22 15.19 19.41
CA LYS A 265 1.93 15.80 19.04
C LYS A 265 0.84 14.76 18.79
N LYS A 266 0.33 14.21 19.90
CA LYS A 266 -1.07 13.77 20.00
C LYS A 266 -2.07 14.93 19.68
N LYS A 267 -1.58 16.16 19.46
CA LYS A 267 -2.35 17.31 18.97
C LYS A 267 -2.80 17.20 17.50
N MET A 268 -2.18 16.37 16.66
CA MET A 268 -2.66 16.15 15.29
C MET A 268 -3.90 15.24 15.25
N ALA A 269 -4.09 14.38 16.25
CA ALA A 269 -5.25 13.49 16.33
C ALA A 269 -6.54 14.19 16.79
N ASP A 270 -6.43 15.36 17.44
CA ASP A 270 -7.57 16.12 18.00
C ASP A 270 -7.90 17.41 17.24
N ASN A 271 -7.03 17.91 16.36
CA ASN A 271 -7.29 19.14 15.61
C ASN A 271 -7.85 18.81 14.21
N SER A 272 -9.18 18.72 14.08
CA SER A 272 -9.89 18.69 12.77
C SER A 272 -9.29 19.70 11.78
N GLU A 273 -8.94 20.88 12.29
CA GLU A 273 -8.32 21.96 11.50
C GLU A 273 -6.99 21.58 10.83
N ASP A 274 -6.14 20.80 11.49
CA ASP A 274 -4.83 20.45 10.93
C ASP A 274 -4.96 19.37 9.85
N LYS A 275 -5.92 18.45 10.02
CA LYS A 275 -6.33 17.49 8.99
C LYS A 275 -6.91 18.21 7.76
N GLU A 276 -7.80 19.18 7.98
CA GLU A 276 -8.40 19.99 6.92
C GLU A 276 -7.37 20.82 6.15
N LYS A 277 -6.40 21.44 6.84
CA LYS A 277 -5.30 22.18 6.20
C LYS A 277 -4.48 21.26 5.29
N GLN A 278 -4.18 20.04 5.75
CA GLN A 278 -3.42 19.07 4.96
C GLN A 278 -4.20 18.63 3.72
N ILE A 279 -5.49 18.34 3.86
CA ILE A 279 -6.37 18.01 2.72
C ILE A 279 -6.41 19.18 1.73
N HIS A 280 -6.64 20.39 2.21
CA HIS A 280 -6.70 21.58 1.36
C HIS A 280 -5.39 21.83 0.59
N PHE A 281 -4.25 21.61 1.24
CA PHE A 281 -2.93 21.68 0.58
C PHE A 281 -2.82 20.64 -0.56
N LEU A 282 -3.21 19.39 -0.30
CA LEU A 282 -3.16 18.31 -1.28
C LEU A 282 -4.11 18.58 -2.46
N GLU A 283 -5.33 19.05 -2.20
CA GLU A 283 -6.30 19.41 -3.25
C GLU A 283 -5.81 20.58 -4.11
N THR A 284 -5.17 21.58 -3.50
CA THR A 284 -4.58 22.70 -4.24
C THR A 284 -3.47 22.23 -5.17
N LYS A 285 -2.60 21.32 -4.70
CA LYS A 285 -1.55 20.71 -5.53
C LYS A 285 -2.12 19.83 -6.63
N TYR A 286 -3.17 19.07 -6.34
CA TYR A 286 -3.90 18.29 -7.33
C TYR A 286 -4.39 19.19 -8.47
N LYS A 287 -5.16 20.25 -8.16
CA LYS A 287 -5.69 21.18 -9.17
C LYS A 287 -4.59 21.83 -10.01
N PHE A 288 -3.49 22.23 -9.37
CA PHE A 288 -2.34 22.78 -10.06
C PHE A 288 -1.71 21.81 -11.07
N HIS A 289 -1.52 20.55 -10.68
CA HIS A 289 -0.94 19.54 -11.56
C HIS A 289 -1.92 19.06 -12.65
N LEU A 290 -3.22 19.04 -12.36
CA LEU A 290 -4.26 18.77 -13.35
C LEU A 290 -4.26 19.83 -14.46
N GLN A 291 -4.12 21.11 -14.10
CA GLN A 291 -4.03 22.20 -15.08
C GLN A 291 -2.79 22.05 -15.97
N ILE A 292 -1.63 21.75 -15.38
CA ILE A 292 -0.39 21.52 -16.15
C ILE A 292 -0.56 20.38 -17.15
N LEU A 293 -1.21 19.28 -16.74
CA LEU A 293 -1.49 18.15 -17.63
C LEU A 293 -2.39 18.58 -18.79
N ALA A 294 -3.46 19.32 -18.50
CA ALA A 294 -4.38 19.82 -19.53
C ALA A 294 -3.68 20.77 -20.50
N ASP A 295 -2.83 21.68 -20.01
CA ASP A 295 -2.06 22.61 -20.83
C ASP A 295 -1.07 21.87 -21.76
N GLU A 296 -0.42 20.81 -21.26
CA GLU A 296 0.53 20.04 -22.05
C GLU A 296 -0.15 19.21 -23.14
N ILE A 297 -1.29 18.58 -22.83
CA ILE A 297 -2.11 17.89 -23.84
C ILE A 297 -2.66 18.88 -24.88
N ALA A 298 -3.07 20.08 -24.45
CA ALA A 298 -3.53 21.12 -25.37
C ALA A 298 -2.42 21.54 -26.35
N LYS A 299 -1.16 21.65 -25.91
CA LYS A 299 -0.03 21.90 -26.80
C LYS A 299 0.20 20.76 -27.78
N LEU A 300 0.16 19.50 -27.31
CA LEU A 300 0.34 18.33 -28.17
C LEU A 300 -0.73 18.26 -29.27
N ASN A 301 -1.99 18.54 -28.92
CA ASN A 301 -3.10 18.59 -29.86
C ASN A 301 -3.02 19.79 -30.84
N GLN A 302 -2.42 20.91 -30.43
CA GLN A 302 -2.19 22.06 -31.32
C GLN A 302 -1.09 21.81 -32.36
N VAL A 303 -0.12 20.94 -32.06
CA VAL A 303 0.98 20.58 -32.99
C VAL A 303 0.51 19.64 -34.11
N GLU A 304 -0.60 18.90 -33.93
CA GLU A 304 -1.16 18.02 -34.98
C GLU A 304 -1.78 18.76 -36.17
N VAL A 305 -1.95 20.09 -36.12
CA VAL A 305 -2.39 20.87 -37.28
C VAL A 305 -1.19 21.23 -38.16
N VAL A 306 -0.67 20.26 -38.91
CA VAL A 306 0.08 20.57 -40.14
C VAL A 306 -0.94 21.11 -41.13
N VAL A 307 -1.18 22.42 -41.09
CA VAL A 307 -1.78 23.13 -42.23
C VAL A 307 -0.77 22.98 -43.36
N ASP A 308 -1.09 22.11 -44.31
CA ASP A 308 -0.42 22.01 -45.60
C ASP A 308 -0.18 23.44 -46.11
N PRO A 309 1.08 23.88 -46.35
CA PRO A 309 1.32 25.25 -46.75
C PRO A 309 0.58 25.50 -48.05
N MET A 310 -0.42 26.40 -48.01
CA MET A 310 -1.20 26.78 -49.18
C MET A 310 -0.25 27.01 -50.37
N PRO A 311 -0.56 26.45 -51.55
CA PRO A 311 0.29 26.62 -52.72
C PRO A 311 0.38 28.12 -53.02
N ILE A 312 1.61 28.63 -52.99
CA ILE A 312 1.94 30.01 -53.35
C ILE A 312 1.50 30.17 -54.81
N LEU A 313 0.41 30.91 -55.04
CA LEU A 313 0.08 31.39 -56.37
C LEU A 313 1.17 32.37 -56.79
N GLU A 314 2.05 31.91 -57.66
CA GLU A 314 3.09 32.72 -58.26
C GLU A 314 2.48 33.96 -58.94
N LYS A 315 2.98 35.14 -58.54
CA LYS A 315 2.84 36.37 -59.30
C LYS A 315 3.36 36.13 -60.72
N ASN A 316 2.46 36.14 -61.70
CA ASN A 316 2.67 36.75 -63.03
C ASN A 316 1.45 36.51 -63.93
N ASN A 317 0.62 37.53 -64.18
CA ASN A 317 0.62 38.22 -65.47
C ASN A 317 -0.60 39.12 -65.69
N LYS A 318 -0.29 40.27 -66.30
CA LYS A 318 -1.14 41.15 -67.14
C LYS A 318 -2.02 42.18 -66.44
N PHE A 319 -1.45 43.38 -66.38
CA PHE A 319 -2.12 44.64 -66.72
C PHE A 319 -3.20 44.44 -67.79
N VAL A 320 -4.41 44.93 -67.51
CA VAL A 320 -5.27 45.61 -68.50
C VAL A 320 -5.94 46.77 -67.79
N ASP A 321 -5.44 47.98 -68.04
CA ASP A 321 -6.19 49.23 -67.91
C ASP A 321 -7.37 49.19 -68.88
N LEU A 322 -8.58 49.53 -68.43
CA LEU A 322 -9.61 50.08 -69.31
C LEU A 322 -10.52 51.04 -68.52
N SER A 323 -10.26 52.33 -68.75
CA SER A 323 -11.19 53.45 -69.00
C SER A 323 -12.34 53.74 -68.03
#